data_AF-A0A1T4M5C9-F1
#
_entry.id   AF-A0A1T4M5C9-F1
#
_cell.length_a   1.000
_cell.length_b   1.000
_cell.length_c   1.000
_cell.angle_alpha   90.00
_cell.angle_beta   90.00
_cell.angle_gamma   90.00
#
_symmetry.space_group_name_H-M   'P 1'
#
loop_
_entity.id
_entity.type
_entity.pdbx_description
1 polymer ?
#
loop_
_entity_poly.entity_id
_entity_poly.type
_entity_poly.pdbx_seq_one_letter_code
_entity_poly.pdbx_strand_id
1 'polypeptide(L)'
;MENNIDNYYIRLCLQQVETKLKRGGSSEWTTYDFDRLSVEIQEVTGVSLSVTTLKRLWGKLSYQHMPAMTTLNTIARFAGYEDWRDFKQRSSVSGQPALSPLPEEELFPGNHLSTENSPTAGHLPEEKAKGDHLTLQDKKRKWYVLFAVQLLVIAGALFLWGRQPARKVNAAAYQFSSNKMVSEGVPNSVIFHYDASAAGDDTVFIAQTWDVSRKVAVPKDKHQYSAIYYVPGYFKAKLMAGAQIVKTHDLLITSGGWVALSEGDAPVPVYFKKDAFQKDSILSVDVPLLQQNFLYDRPTPAKIRFVNVREMDSLQNDHFVFETMVSNPKNDKSAACQRVEVLLLCKDDVIMVPLCPKGCVGDLQLYGRGSGVSSKDADLSGFGCDLDNWVPLRVEGNGRQLQFWVNGKLAYELDCPNAPAGIIGLQYRFFGPGAIKNTRFIQDDKIWSF
;
A
#
# COMPACT_ATOMS: atom_id res chain seq x y z
N MET A 1 -22.13 -2.64 -3.64
CA MET A 1 -22.20 -3.54 -2.46
C MET A 1 -21.94 -4.99 -2.84
N GLU A 2 -22.57 -5.50 -3.91
CA GLU A 2 -22.42 -6.89 -4.40
C GLU A 2 -20.96 -7.38 -4.48
N ASN A 3 -20.04 -6.64 -5.11
CA ASN A 3 -18.63 -7.04 -5.23
C ASN A 3 -17.90 -7.35 -3.91
N ASN A 4 -18.33 -6.80 -2.76
CA ASN A 4 -17.73 -7.17 -1.46
C ASN A 4 -18.26 -8.53 -0.97
N ILE A 5 -19.58 -8.71 -1.09
CA ILE A 5 -20.29 -9.95 -0.77
C ILE A 5 -19.79 -11.11 -1.65
N ASP A 6 -19.63 -10.89 -2.96
CA ASP A 6 -19.11 -11.90 -3.88
C ASP A 6 -17.65 -12.29 -3.57
N ASN A 7 -16.79 -11.34 -3.17
CA ASN A 7 -15.41 -11.65 -2.75
C ASN A 7 -15.36 -12.46 -1.44
N TYR A 8 -16.24 -12.18 -0.48
CA TYR A 8 -16.40 -13.00 0.73
C TYR A 8 -16.76 -14.45 0.36
N TYR A 9 -17.80 -14.63 -0.46
CA TYR A 9 -18.20 -15.96 -0.90
C TYR A 9 -17.11 -16.67 -1.72
N ILE A 10 -16.36 -15.96 -2.57
CA ILE A 10 -15.22 -16.53 -3.31
C ILE A 10 -14.20 -17.11 -2.32
N ARG A 11 -13.77 -16.35 -1.31
CA ARG A 11 -12.83 -16.84 -0.30
C ARG A 11 -13.38 -18.05 0.47
N LEU A 12 -14.64 -18.02 0.89
CA LEU A 12 -15.29 -19.12 1.59
C LEU A 12 -15.36 -20.41 0.74
N CYS A 13 -15.66 -20.28 -0.56
CA CYS A 13 -15.73 -21.41 -1.47
C CYS A 13 -14.35 -22.05 -1.70
N LEU A 14 -13.32 -21.22 -1.91
CA LEU A 14 -11.94 -21.68 -2.06
C LEU A 14 -11.45 -22.40 -0.79
N GLN A 15 -11.81 -21.93 0.41
CA GLN A 15 -11.47 -22.60 1.68
C GLN A 15 -12.13 -23.97 1.85
N GLN A 16 -13.37 -24.14 1.36
CA GLN A 16 -14.02 -25.46 1.35
C GLN A 16 -13.35 -26.41 0.35
N VAL A 17 -12.89 -25.89 -0.79
CA VAL A 17 -12.07 -26.65 -1.75
C VAL A 17 -10.72 -27.08 -1.13
N GLU A 18 -10.02 -26.19 -0.43
CA GLU A 18 -8.78 -26.52 0.31
C GLU A 18 -9.02 -27.64 1.35
N THR A 19 -10.10 -27.53 2.13
CA THR A 19 -10.53 -28.56 3.09
C THR A 19 -10.81 -29.91 2.40
N LYS A 20 -11.48 -29.90 1.25
CA LYS A 20 -11.82 -31.11 0.48
C LYS A 20 -10.59 -31.83 -0.07
N LEU A 21 -9.56 -31.08 -0.49
CA LEU A 21 -8.31 -31.62 -1.04
C LEU A 21 -7.38 -32.21 0.03
N LYS A 22 -7.55 -31.85 1.31
CA LYS A 22 -6.72 -32.32 2.44
C LYS A 22 -5.21 -32.17 2.22
N ARG A 23 -4.80 -31.09 1.52
CA ARG A 23 -3.42 -30.82 1.08
C ARG A 23 -2.77 -29.61 1.74
N GLY A 24 -3.20 -29.27 2.95
CA GLY A 24 -2.76 -28.04 3.64
C GLY A 24 -3.29 -26.77 2.96
N GLY A 25 -2.94 -25.62 3.53
CA GLY A 25 -3.40 -24.32 3.06
C GLY A 25 -2.75 -23.92 1.73
N SER A 26 -3.49 -23.19 0.90
CA SER A 26 -3.03 -22.74 -0.41
C SER A 26 -1.81 -21.80 -0.38
N SER A 27 -1.41 -21.29 0.80
CA SER A 27 -0.13 -20.63 1.03
C SER A 27 1.07 -21.47 0.57
N GLU A 28 1.03 -22.79 0.77
CA GLU A 28 2.15 -23.72 0.53
C GLU A 28 2.09 -24.40 -0.85
N TRP A 29 0.97 -24.27 -1.56
CA TRP A 29 0.75 -24.96 -2.84
C TRP A 29 1.74 -24.57 -3.93
N THR A 30 2.32 -25.59 -4.56
CA THR A 30 3.23 -25.50 -5.70
C THR A 30 2.46 -25.53 -7.03
N THR A 31 3.17 -25.39 -8.16
CA THR A 31 2.54 -25.58 -9.48
C THR A 31 1.87 -26.95 -9.62
N TYR A 32 2.51 -28.01 -9.11
CA TYR A 32 2.01 -29.38 -9.14
C TYR A 32 0.66 -29.55 -8.41
N ASP A 33 0.43 -28.81 -7.32
CA ASP A 33 -0.84 -28.85 -6.59
C ASP A 33 -1.96 -28.20 -7.40
N PHE A 34 -1.67 -27.12 -8.15
CA PHE A 34 -2.62 -26.52 -9.08
C PHE A 34 -2.84 -27.36 -10.35
N ASP A 35 -1.81 -28.07 -10.85
CA ASP A 35 -1.95 -29.05 -11.94
C ASP A 35 -2.90 -30.17 -11.52
N ARG A 36 -2.68 -30.75 -10.33
CA ARG A 36 -3.54 -31.80 -9.77
C ARG A 36 -4.97 -31.31 -9.51
N LEU A 37 -5.13 -30.10 -8.96
CA LEU A 37 -6.44 -29.48 -8.78
C LEU A 37 -7.19 -29.28 -10.11
N SER A 38 -6.48 -28.88 -11.18
CA SER A 38 -7.06 -28.78 -12.51
C SER A 38 -7.62 -30.12 -13.01
N VAL A 39 -6.93 -31.23 -12.72
CA VAL A 39 -7.39 -32.58 -13.09
C VAL A 39 -8.60 -32.99 -12.24
N GLU A 40 -8.53 -32.88 -10.92
CA GLU A 40 -9.64 -33.28 -10.03
C GLU A 40 -10.92 -32.45 -10.28
N ILE A 41 -10.80 -31.15 -10.59
CA ILE A 41 -11.94 -30.32 -11.02
C ILE A 41 -12.54 -30.84 -12.34
N GLN A 42 -11.72 -31.19 -13.32
CA GLN A 42 -12.19 -31.68 -14.61
C GLN A 42 -12.90 -33.04 -14.48
N GLU A 43 -12.37 -33.95 -13.66
CA GLU A 43 -12.99 -35.26 -13.37
C GLU A 43 -14.36 -35.12 -12.69
N VAL A 44 -14.48 -34.22 -11.70
CA VAL A 44 -15.73 -34.05 -10.92
C VAL A 44 -16.78 -33.21 -11.66
N THR A 45 -16.37 -32.20 -12.44
CA THR A 45 -17.30 -31.20 -13.00
C THR A 45 -17.52 -31.30 -14.51
N GLY A 46 -16.64 -32.00 -15.23
CA GLY A 46 -16.57 -32.04 -16.68
C GLY A 46 -15.97 -30.78 -17.32
N VAL A 47 -15.53 -29.79 -16.53
CA VAL A 47 -15.01 -28.50 -17.01
C VAL A 47 -13.53 -28.36 -16.66
N SER A 48 -12.69 -28.09 -17.65
CA SER A 48 -11.26 -27.84 -17.43
C SER A 48 -11.01 -26.36 -17.09
N LEU A 49 -10.34 -26.09 -15.96
CA LEU A 49 -9.89 -24.76 -15.56
C LEU A 49 -8.37 -24.69 -15.60
N SER A 50 -7.80 -23.83 -16.43
CA SER A 50 -6.34 -23.74 -16.55
C SER A 50 -5.66 -23.44 -15.21
N VAL A 51 -4.46 -23.98 -15.03
CA VAL A 51 -3.57 -23.73 -13.88
C VAL A 51 -3.34 -22.23 -13.65
N THR A 52 -3.31 -21.42 -14.71
CA THR A 52 -3.20 -19.96 -14.60
C THR A 52 -4.49 -19.31 -14.09
N THR A 53 -5.66 -19.86 -14.41
CA THR A 53 -6.96 -19.44 -13.86
C THR A 53 -7.07 -19.80 -12.39
N LEU A 54 -6.65 -21.01 -12.00
CA LEU A 54 -6.63 -21.44 -10.60
C LEU A 54 -5.65 -20.61 -9.76
N LYS A 55 -4.42 -20.39 -10.24
CA LYS A 55 -3.45 -19.51 -9.57
C LYS A 55 -3.93 -18.07 -9.41
N ARG A 56 -4.77 -17.56 -10.31
CA ARG A 56 -5.42 -16.24 -10.18
C ARG A 56 -6.53 -16.23 -9.13
N LEU A 57 -7.40 -17.25 -9.10
CA LEU A 57 -8.43 -17.40 -8.06
C LEU A 57 -7.82 -17.43 -6.65
N TRP A 58 -6.72 -18.16 -6.49
CA TRP A 58 -5.98 -18.28 -5.23
C TRP A 58 -5.00 -17.12 -4.95
N GLY A 59 -4.98 -16.08 -5.79
CA GLY A 59 -4.17 -14.87 -5.57
C GLY A 59 -2.65 -15.05 -5.74
N LYS A 60 -2.19 -16.17 -6.29
CA LYS A 60 -0.77 -16.43 -6.63
C LYS A 60 -0.29 -15.66 -7.86
N LEU A 61 -1.23 -15.15 -8.66
CA LEU A 61 -0.98 -14.29 -9.83
C LEU A 61 -1.94 -13.11 -9.81
N SER A 62 -1.49 -11.95 -10.29
CA SER A 62 -2.33 -10.76 -10.38
C SER A 62 -3.54 -10.98 -11.30
N TYR A 63 -4.70 -10.53 -10.84
CA TYR A 63 -5.96 -10.64 -11.57
C TYR A 63 -6.78 -9.37 -11.38
N GLN A 64 -7.10 -8.68 -12.48
CA GLN A 64 -7.64 -7.31 -12.47
C GLN A 64 -9.17 -7.25 -12.61
N HIS A 65 -9.84 -8.40 -12.72
CA HIS A 65 -11.28 -8.51 -12.94
C HIS A 65 -11.89 -9.57 -12.01
N MET A 66 -13.23 -9.55 -11.86
CA MET A 66 -13.94 -10.63 -11.16
C MET A 66 -13.83 -11.93 -11.99
N PRO A 67 -13.71 -13.11 -11.36
CA PRO A 67 -13.75 -14.38 -12.08
C PRO A 67 -15.04 -14.53 -12.88
N ALA A 68 -14.97 -15.16 -14.05
CA ALA A 68 -16.15 -15.41 -14.86
C ALA A 68 -17.15 -16.31 -14.10
N MET A 69 -18.45 -16.07 -14.28
CA MET A 69 -19.51 -16.88 -13.64
C MET A 69 -19.39 -18.38 -13.94
N THR A 70 -18.87 -18.75 -15.11
CA THR A 70 -18.55 -20.14 -15.46
C THR A 70 -17.47 -20.74 -14.56
N THR A 71 -16.42 -19.97 -14.26
CA THR A 71 -15.37 -20.34 -13.30
C THR A 71 -15.93 -20.49 -11.89
N LEU A 72 -16.77 -19.55 -11.44
CA LEU A 72 -17.39 -19.59 -10.11
C LEU A 72 -18.34 -20.79 -9.96
N ASN A 73 -19.18 -21.07 -10.96
CA ASN A 73 -20.04 -22.26 -10.99
C ASN A 73 -19.22 -23.56 -10.96
N THR A 74 -18.10 -23.61 -11.68
CA THR A 74 -17.21 -24.79 -11.71
C THR A 74 -16.58 -25.06 -10.34
N ILE A 75 -16.10 -24.02 -9.64
CA ILE A 75 -15.51 -24.15 -8.31
C ILE A 75 -16.57 -24.52 -7.26
N ALA A 76 -17.78 -23.94 -7.31
CA ALA A 76 -18.89 -24.33 -6.44
C ALA A 76 -19.32 -25.80 -6.64
N ARG A 77 -19.39 -26.25 -7.91
CA ARG A 77 -19.65 -27.66 -8.25
C ARG A 77 -18.54 -28.58 -7.72
N PHE A 78 -17.28 -28.17 -7.82
CA PHE A 78 -16.18 -28.94 -7.21
C PHE A 78 -16.28 -28.98 -5.68
N ALA A 79 -16.73 -27.90 -5.02
CA ALA A 79 -16.98 -27.86 -3.59
C ALA A 79 -18.19 -28.73 -3.15
N GLY A 80 -19.07 -29.14 -4.06
CA GLY A 80 -20.21 -30.04 -3.79
C GLY A 80 -21.58 -29.38 -3.84
N TYR A 81 -21.69 -28.19 -4.43
CA TYR A 81 -22.93 -27.43 -4.61
C TYR A 81 -23.46 -27.55 -6.05
N GLU A 82 -24.71 -27.16 -6.29
CA GLU A 82 -25.28 -27.24 -7.64
C GLU A 82 -24.65 -26.20 -8.58
N ASP A 83 -24.52 -24.95 -8.11
CA ASP A 83 -23.86 -23.84 -8.80
C ASP A 83 -23.38 -22.74 -7.82
N TRP A 84 -22.91 -21.60 -8.35
CA TRP A 84 -22.48 -20.47 -7.53
C TRP A 84 -23.59 -19.86 -6.65
N ARG A 85 -24.84 -19.89 -7.13
CA ARG A 85 -25.99 -19.31 -6.45
C ARG A 85 -26.44 -20.19 -5.29
N ASP A 86 -26.50 -21.50 -5.50
CA ASP A 86 -26.77 -22.52 -4.47
C ASP A 86 -25.72 -22.44 -3.36
N PHE A 87 -24.43 -22.32 -3.71
CA PHE A 87 -23.35 -22.09 -2.75
C PHE A 87 -23.58 -20.85 -1.88
N LYS A 88 -23.87 -19.68 -2.49
CA LYS A 88 -24.14 -18.44 -1.74
C LYS A 88 -25.37 -18.57 -0.85
N GLN A 89 -26.43 -19.21 -1.33
CA GLN A 89 -27.66 -19.40 -0.58
C GLN A 89 -27.43 -20.28 0.65
N ARG A 90 -26.85 -21.48 0.50
CA ARG A 90 -26.57 -22.38 1.65
C ARG A 90 -25.58 -21.76 2.63
N SER A 91 -24.55 -21.07 2.14
CA SER A 91 -23.56 -20.38 2.98
C SER A 91 -24.12 -19.18 3.74
N SER A 92 -25.28 -18.64 3.34
CA SER A 92 -25.98 -17.57 4.08
C SER A 92 -26.85 -18.09 5.24
N VAL A 93 -27.27 -19.36 5.21
CA VAL A 93 -28.19 -19.96 6.18
C VAL A 93 -27.47 -20.49 7.44
N SER A 94 -26.22 -20.92 7.33
CA SER A 94 -25.42 -21.42 8.47
C SER A 94 -24.72 -20.33 9.30
N GLY A 95 -25.14 -19.06 9.18
CA GLY A 95 -24.34 -17.88 9.55
C GLY A 95 -24.89 -16.93 10.62
N GLN A 96 -25.86 -17.35 11.45
CA GLN A 96 -26.31 -16.58 12.61
C GLN A 96 -25.89 -17.27 13.93
N PRO A 97 -25.08 -16.64 14.79
CA PRO A 97 -24.76 -17.19 16.11
C PRO A 97 -25.84 -16.83 17.14
N ALA A 98 -26.48 -17.84 17.73
CA ALA A 98 -27.29 -17.71 18.94
C ALA A 98 -26.41 -17.90 20.20
N LEU A 99 -26.82 -17.32 21.32
CA LEU A 99 -26.01 -17.11 22.53
C LEU A 99 -25.98 -18.31 23.51
N SER A 100 -24.77 -18.80 23.82
CA SER A 100 -24.31 -19.27 25.17
C SER A 100 -25.00 -20.52 25.81
N PRO A 101 -24.55 -21.07 26.97
CA PRO A 101 -23.26 -20.92 27.71
C PRO A 101 -22.57 -22.25 28.22
N LEU A 102 -21.23 -22.21 28.44
CA LEU A 102 -20.43 -22.95 29.47
C LEU A 102 -20.41 -24.53 29.45
N PRO A 103 -19.55 -25.26 30.23
CA PRO A 103 -18.51 -24.88 31.23
C PRO A 103 -17.10 -25.54 31.04
N GLU A 104 -16.28 -25.56 32.11
CA GLU A 104 -14.83 -25.85 32.24
C GLU A 104 -14.42 -27.34 32.48
N GLU A 105 -13.08 -27.58 32.48
CA GLU A 105 -12.22 -28.65 33.12
C GLU A 105 -12.70 -30.13 33.19
N GLU A 106 -11.90 -31.16 32.87
CA GLU A 106 -10.81 -31.71 33.73
C GLU A 106 -9.92 -32.82 33.04
N LEU A 107 -8.73 -33.04 33.64
CA LEU A 107 -7.90 -34.26 33.81
C LEU A 107 -7.35 -35.18 32.65
N PHE A 108 -6.03 -35.43 32.82
CA PHE A 108 -5.08 -36.52 32.43
C PHE A 108 -5.61 -37.98 32.37
N PRO A 109 -4.83 -39.05 32.00
CA PRO A 109 -3.40 -39.21 31.59
C PRO A 109 -3.23 -39.94 30.21
N GLY A 110 -2.10 -40.49 29.72
CA GLY A 110 -0.66 -40.53 30.10
C GLY A 110 0.06 -41.84 29.65
N ASN A 111 1.41 -41.90 29.73
CA ASN A 111 2.33 -43.05 29.46
C ASN A 111 2.44 -43.55 27.98
N HIS A 112 3.57 -44.10 27.48
CA HIS A 112 4.91 -44.37 28.05
C HIS A 112 6.00 -44.44 26.94
N LEU A 113 7.28 -44.22 27.33
CA LEU A 113 8.57 -44.79 26.87
C LEU A 113 8.74 -45.40 25.44
N SER A 114 9.92 -45.34 24.78
CA SER A 114 11.30 -45.53 25.29
C SER A 114 12.33 -44.90 24.29
N THR A 115 13.40 -44.22 24.75
CA THR A 115 14.83 -44.66 24.78
C THR A 115 15.50 -44.94 23.40
N GLU A 116 16.78 -44.63 23.11
CA GLU A 116 17.88 -43.98 23.87
C GLU A 116 19.04 -43.49 22.95
N ASN A 117 19.78 -42.48 23.42
CA ASN A 117 21.24 -42.21 23.31
C ASN A 117 22.04 -42.28 21.97
N SER A 118 22.52 -41.11 21.50
CA SER A 118 23.92 -40.56 21.61
C SER A 118 25.14 -41.51 21.80
N PRO A 119 26.42 -41.05 21.58
CA PRO A 119 26.92 -39.78 20.99
C PRO A 119 28.24 -39.86 20.13
N THR A 120 28.69 -38.68 19.66
CA THR A 120 30.10 -38.20 19.47
C THR A 120 31.06 -38.68 18.34
N ALA A 121 31.40 -37.70 17.48
CA ALA A 121 32.76 -37.19 17.14
C ALA A 121 33.88 -38.08 16.54
N GLY A 122 34.47 -37.60 15.42
CA GLY A 122 35.93 -37.56 15.27
C GLY A 122 36.57 -37.91 13.90
N HIS A 123 37.42 -36.98 13.42
CA HIS A 123 38.61 -37.15 12.54
C HIS A 123 38.51 -37.13 10.99
N LEU A 124 39.54 -36.47 10.43
CA LEU A 124 40.02 -36.43 9.04
C LEU A 124 41.16 -37.46 8.86
N PRO A 125 41.60 -37.79 7.63
CA PRO A 125 42.75 -37.07 7.06
C PRO A 125 42.71 -36.82 5.53
N GLU A 126 43.70 -36.08 5.03
CA GLU A 126 43.95 -35.75 3.62
C GLU A 126 44.47 -36.93 2.77
N GLU A 127 44.32 -36.86 1.45
CA GLU A 127 45.30 -37.45 0.51
C GLU A 127 45.56 -36.53 -0.71
N LYS A 128 46.79 -36.55 -1.24
CA LYS A 128 47.29 -35.69 -2.32
C LYS A 128 47.39 -36.45 -3.64
N ALA A 129 47.14 -35.77 -4.77
CA ALA A 129 47.66 -36.17 -6.07
C ALA A 129 48.26 -34.97 -6.83
N LYS A 130 49.51 -35.11 -7.29
CA LYS A 130 50.18 -34.18 -8.21
C LYS A 130 49.79 -34.49 -9.66
N GLY A 131 49.83 -33.46 -10.52
CA GLY A 131 49.77 -33.64 -11.97
C GLY A 131 50.06 -32.33 -12.71
N ASP A 132 51.34 -32.10 -13.04
CA ASP A 132 51.72 -31.01 -13.95
C ASP A 132 51.29 -31.34 -15.39
N HIS A 133 50.72 -30.38 -16.11
CA HIS A 133 50.95 -30.31 -17.56
C HIS A 133 50.79 -28.89 -18.12
N LEU A 134 51.82 -28.44 -18.83
CA LEU A 134 51.90 -27.11 -19.42
C LEU A 134 51.17 -27.00 -20.78
N THR A 135 50.59 -25.81 -21.00
CA THR A 135 50.45 -25.10 -22.29
C THR A 135 49.79 -25.80 -23.50
N LEU A 136 48.51 -25.51 -23.70
CA LEU A 136 47.89 -25.30 -25.03
C LEU A 136 47.00 -24.03 -25.07
N GLN A 137 47.40 -22.99 -24.33
CA GLN A 137 46.77 -21.67 -24.40
C GLN A 137 47.54 -20.77 -25.38
N ASP A 138 46.92 -20.45 -26.52
CA ASP A 138 47.00 -19.08 -27.11
C ASP A 138 46.12 -18.91 -28.36
N LYS A 139 45.98 -19.93 -29.21
CA LYS A 139 45.12 -19.81 -30.41
C LYS A 139 43.63 -19.68 -30.08
N LYS A 140 43.11 -20.38 -29.06
CA LYS A 140 41.70 -20.23 -28.62
C LYS A 140 41.44 -18.90 -27.89
N ARG A 141 42.43 -18.36 -27.18
CA ARG A 141 42.33 -17.09 -26.43
C ARG A 141 42.01 -15.90 -27.34
N LYS A 142 42.59 -15.87 -28.55
CA LYS A 142 42.29 -14.84 -29.57
C LYS A 142 40.82 -14.85 -30.02
N TRP A 143 40.20 -16.03 -30.15
CA TRP A 143 38.78 -16.15 -30.52
C TRP A 143 37.84 -15.68 -29.40
N TYR A 144 38.15 -16.00 -28.13
CA TYR A 144 37.37 -15.47 -27.00
C TYR A 144 37.46 -13.95 -26.87
N VAL A 145 38.64 -13.36 -27.10
CA VAL A 145 38.80 -11.89 -27.11
C VAL A 145 38.02 -11.25 -28.25
N LEU A 146 38.07 -11.80 -29.47
CA LEU A 146 37.28 -11.30 -30.61
C LEU A 146 35.77 -11.38 -30.34
N PHE A 147 35.28 -12.48 -29.76
CA PHE A 147 33.87 -12.65 -29.41
C PHE A 147 33.43 -11.67 -28.31
N ALA A 148 34.27 -11.45 -27.28
CA ALA A 148 34.00 -10.47 -26.22
C ALA A 148 33.98 -9.02 -26.75
N VAL A 149 34.89 -8.67 -27.66
CA VAL A 149 34.88 -7.35 -28.33
C VAL A 149 33.62 -7.19 -29.18
N GLN A 150 33.19 -8.23 -29.92
CA GLN A 150 31.98 -8.16 -30.72
C GLN A 150 30.70 -8.04 -29.85
N LEU A 151 30.65 -8.73 -28.71
CA LEU A 151 29.60 -8.55 -27.71
C LEU A 151 29.58 -7.13 -27.14
N LEU A 152 30.75 -6.54 -26.83
CA LEU A 152 30.87 -5.14 -26.39
C LEU A 152 30.44 -4.14 -27.48
N VAL A 153 30.75 -4.39 -28.74
CA VAL A 153 30.31 -3.56 -29.87
C VAL A 153 28.81 -3.66 -30.07
N ILE A 154 28.22 -4.86 -29.98
CA ILE A 154 26.76 -5.05 -30.05
C ILE A 154 26.06 -4.39 -28.85
N ALA A 155 26.58 -4.57 -27.63
CA ALA A 155 26.05 -3.91 -26.44
C ALA A 155 26.17 -2.38 -26.53
N GLY A 156 27.30 -1.86 -27.02
CA GLY A 156 27.51 -0.44 -27.28
C GLY A 156 26.57 0.12 -28.36
N ALA A 157 26.36 -0.62 -29.44
CA ALA A 157 25.41 -0.26 -30.50
C ALA A 157 23.96 -0.25 -29.98
N LEU A 158 23.54 -1.26 -29.22
CA LEU A 158 22.22 -1.31 -28.58
C LEU A 158 22.05 -0.17 -27.56
N PHE A 159 23.09 0.15 -26.80
CA PHE A 159 23.09 1.25 -25.83
C PHE A 159 23.02 2.64 -26.50
N LEU A 160 23.69 2.83 -27.63
CA LEU A 160 23.60 4.05 -28.44
C LEU A 160 22.26 4.14 -29.19
N TRP A 161 21.70 3.02 -29.66
CA TRP A 161 20.36 2.97 -30.26
C TRP A 161 19.27 3.27 -29.21
N GLY A 162 19.43 2.79 -27.98
CA GLY A 162 18.60 3.18 -26.83
C GLY A 162 18.76 4.65 -26.40
N ARG A 163 19.73 5.38 -26.96
CA ARG A 163 19.99 6.81 -26.73
C ARG A 163 19.59 7.71 -27.91
N GLN A 164 18.62 7.29 -28.72
CA GLN A 164 17.93 8.21 -29.63
C GLN A 164 17.41 9.42 -28.82
N PRO A 165 17.74 10.67 -29.21
CA PRO A 165 17.32 11.85 -28.46
C PRO A 165 15.79 11.93 -28.47
N ALA A 166 15.19 12.01 -27.28
CA ALA A 166 13.73 12.05 -27.15
C ALA A 166 13.15 13.20 -28.00
N ARG A 167 12.28 12.86 -28.95
CA ARG A 167 11.62 13.80 -29.86
C ARG A 167 11.02 14.95 -29.05
N LYS A 168 11.48 16.19 -29.22
CA LYS A 168 10.93 17.33 -28.46
C LYS A 168 9.45 17.51 -28.79
N VAL A 169 8.57 17.24 -27.84
CA VAL A 169 7.12 17.42 -28.00
C VAL A 169 6.76 18.89 -27.74
N ASN A 170 5.97 19.49 -28.63
CA ASN A 170 5.47 20.84 -28.44
C ASN A 170 4.29 20.85 -27.44
N ALA A 171 4.57 21.15 -26.17
CA ALA A 171 3.58 21.23 -25.10
C ALA A 171 2.43 22.25 -25.35
N ALA A 172 2.58 23.21 -26.28
CA ALA A 172 1.51 24.13 -26.64
C ALA A 172 0.42 23.46 -27.52
N ALA A 173 0.74 22.38 -28.22
CA ALA A 173 -0.19 21.62 -29.07
C ALA A 173 -1.08 20.63 -28.29
N TYR A 174 -1.11 20.73 -26.97
CA TYR A 174 -1.89 19.89 -26.06
C TYR A 174 -2.78 20.75 -25.18
N GLN A 175 -3.90 20.19 -24.74
CA GLN A 175 -4.78 20.79 -23.74
C GLN A 175 -4.99 19.80 -22.59
N PHE A 176 -5.08 20.32 -21.36
CA PHE A 176 -5.37 19.50 -20.18
C PHE A 176 -6.00 20.34 -19.08
N SER A 177 -7.17 19.93 -18.60
CA SER A 177 -7.89 20.52 -17.48
C SER A 177 -8.76 19.46 -16.80
N SER A 178 -9.39 19.80 -15.68
CA SER A 178 -10.31 18.88 -15.01
C SER A 178 -11.48 19.60 -14.35
N ASN A 179 -12.61 18.88 -14.25
CA ASN A 179 -13.81 19.29 -13.52
C ASN A 179 -14.10 18.29 -12.40
N LYS A 180 -14.33 18.79 -11.18
CA LYS A 180 -14.80 17.98 -10.05
C LYS A 180 -16.33 17.86 -10.13
N MET A 181 -16.87 16.65 -9.92
CA MET A 181 -18.32 16.42 -9.96
C MET A 181 -19.03 16.87 -8.67
N VAL A 182 -18.30 16.97 -7.55
CA VAL A 182 -18.75 17.64 -6.32
C VAL A 182 -17.67 18.62 -5.84
N SER A 183 -18.08 19.70 -5.17
CA SER A 183 -17.18 20.76 -4.68
C SER A 183 -16.16 20.22 -3.66
N GLU A 184 -16.63 19.39 -2.74
CA GLU A 184 -15.90 18.84 -1.60
C GLU A 184 -16.33 17.39 -1.28
N GLY A 185 -15.57 16.74 -0.39
CA GLY A 185 -15.82 15.38 0.06
C GLY A 185 -15.25 14.31 -0.86
N VAL A 186 -15.36 13.05 -0.42
CA VAL A 186 -14.95 11.85 -1.15
C VAL A 186 -15.99 10.73 -0.98
N PRO A 187 -16.16 9.80 -1.94
CA PRO A 187 -15.46 9.73 -3.22
C PRO A 187 -15.86 10.87 -4.17
N ASN A 188 -14.88 11.48 -4.85
CA ASN A 188 -15.11 12.56 -5.81
C ASN A 188 -14.71 12.11 -7.22
N SER A 189 -15.68 12.11 -8.14
CA SER A 189 -15.41 11.87 -9.55
C SER A 189 -14.84 13.12 -10.20
N VAL A 190 -13.75 12.98 -10.94
CA VAL A 190 -13.09 14.05 -11.68
C VAL A 190 -13.04 13.67 -13.15
N ILE A 191 -13.55 14.56 -13.99
CA ILE A 191 -13.50 14.43 -15.45
C ILE A 191 -12.32 15.26 -15.94
N PHE A 192 -11.29 14.57 -16.44
CA PHE A 192 -10.19 15.20 -17.15
C PHE A 192 -10.58 15.47 -18.59
N HIS A 193 -10.44 16.72 -19.03
CA HIS A 193 -10.58 17.14 -20.41
C HIS A 193 -9.20 17.28 -21.03
N TYR A 194 -8.99 16.71 -22.22
CA TYR A 194 -7.69 16.76 -22.89
C TYR A 194 -7.78 16.86 -24.41
N ASP A 195 -6.72 17.41 -25.00
CA ASP A 195 -6.37 17.22 -26.40
C ASP A 195 -4.94 16.70 -26.45
N ALA A 196 -4.79 15.52 -27.07
CA ALA A 196 -3.53 14.86 -27.32
C ALA A 196 -3.41 14.37 -28.77
N SER A 197 -4.18 14.96 -29.69
CA SER A 197 -4.13 14.68 -31.13
C SER A 197 -2.71 14.83 -31.71
N ALA A 198 -1.92 15.77 -31.16
CA ALA A 198 -0.53 16.02 -31.51
C ALA A 198 0.48 14.93 -31.07
N ALA A 199 0.04 13.84 -30.43
CA ALA A 199 0.92 12.75 -29.98
C ALA A 199 1.57 11.94 -31.12
N GLY A 200 1.01 11.99 -32.34
CA GLY A 200 1.51 11.15 -33.43
C GLY A 200 1.40 9.67 -33.06
N ASP A 201 2.52 8.94 -33.06
CA ASP A 201 2.57 7.51 -32.75
C ASP A 201 2.82 7.21 -31.25
N ASP A 202 3.04 8.24 -30.43
CA ASP A 202 3.25 8.07 -28.99
C ASP A 202 1.96 7.63 -28.27
N THR A 203 2.09 6.70 -27.32
CA THR A 203 0.99 6.35 -26.41
C THR A 203 0.73 7.53 -25.46
N VAL A 204 -0.53 7.95 -25.36
CA VAL A 204 -0.95 9.01 -24.44
C VAL A 204 -1.29 8.40 -23.08
N PHE A 205 -0.83 9.04 -22.01
CA PHE A 205 -1.15 8.62 -20.65
C PHE A 205 -1.66 9.79 -19.80
N ILE A 206 -2.52 9.48 -18.83
CA ILE A 206 -2.86 10.38 -17.73
C ILE A 206 -2.37 9.75 -16.43
N ALA A 207 -1.54 10.50 -15.68
CA ALA A 207 -1.28 10.21 -14.27
C ALA A 207 -2.17 11.10 -13.41
N GLN A 208 -2.95 10.49 -12.51
CA GLN A 208 -3.84 11.20 -11.58
C GLN A 208 -3.10 11.84 -10.39
N THR A 209 -1.82 11.52 -10.22
CA THR A 209 -1.01 11.92 -9.06
C THR A 209 0.39 12.31 -9.50
N TRP A 210 1.19 12.83 -8.57
CA TRP A 210 2.60 13.12 -8.82
C TRP A 210 3.39 11.89 -9.28
N ASP A 211 3.01 10.70 -8.82
CA ASP A 211 3.59 9.40 -9.19
C ASP A 211 3.12 8.95 -10.58
N VAL A 212 4.05 8.99 -11.53
CA VAL A 212 3.87 8.60 -12.95
C VAL A 212 3.99 7.09 -13.20
N SER A 213 4.28 6.28 -12.17
CA SER A 213 4.17 4.82 -12.26
C SER A 213 2.70 4.39 -12.35
N ARG A 214 1.80 5.14 -11.69
CA ARG A 214 0.35 4.93 -11.64
C ARG A 214 -0.43 5.52 -12.82
N LYS A 215 0.26 5.85 -13.91
CA LYS A 215 -0.36 6.40 -15.13
C LYS A 215 -1.21 5.35 -15.85
N VAL A 216 -2.31 5.78 -16.44
CA VAL A 216 -3.18 4.96 -17.30
C VAL A 216 -3.05 5.39 -18.75
N ALA A 217 -3.09 4.45 -19.68
CA ALA A 217 -3.15 4.77 -21.11
C ALA A 217 -4.55 5.30 -21.46
N VAL A 218 -4.62 6.35 -22.30
CA VAL A 218 -5.88 6.91 -22.78
C VAL A 218 -5.82 7.11 -24.31
N PRO A 219 -6.94 7.01 -25.05
CA PRO A 219 -6.91 7.13 -26.50
C PRO A 219 -6.69 8.59 -26.94
N LYS A 220 -5.74 8.83 -27.84
CA LYS A 220 -5.40 10.17 -28.35
C LYS A 220 -6.54 10.87 -29.14
N ASP A 221 -7.51 10.09 -29.61
CA ASP A 221 -8.70 10.53 -30.35
C ASP A 221 -9.92 10.81 -29.45
N LYS A 222 -9.77 10.64 -28.13
CA LYS A 222 -10.79 11.00 -27.15
C LYS A 222 -10.36 12.27 -26.41
N HIS A 223 -11.35 12.94 -25.82
CA HIS A 223 -11.16 14.24 -25.15
C HIS A 223 -11.55 14.25 -23.68
N GLN A 224 -11.95 13.09 -23.14
CA GLN A 224 -12.42 12.94 -21.76
C GLN A 224 -11.89 11.65 -21.15
N TYR A 225 -11.51 11.72 -19.88
CA TYR A 225 -11.15 10.57 -19.04
C TYR A 225 -11.62 10.82 -17.61
N SER A 226 -12.42 9.91 -17.06
CA SER A 226 -13.00 10.05 -15.72
C SER A 226 -12.27 9.16 -14.71
N ALA A 227 -12.00 9.71 -13.53
CA ALA A 227 -11.38 9.00 -12.41
C ALA A 227 -12.06 9.33 -11.08
N ILE A 228 -11.94 8.44 -10.09
CA ILE A 228 -12.53 8.64 -8.75
C ILE A 228 -11.41 8.79 -7.72
N TYR A 229 -11.45 9.90 -6.98
CA TYR A 229 -10.56 10.17 -5.85
C TYR A 229 -11.25 9.72 -4.56
N TYR A 230 -10.65 8.73 -3.89
CA TYR A 230 -11.16 8.13 -2.65
C TYR A 230 -10.52 8.69 -1.37
N VAL A 231 -9.54 9.59 -1.49
CA VAL A 231 -8.87 10.24 -0.36
C VAL A 231 -8.74 11.72 -0.69
N PRO A 232 -9.11 12.64 0.22
CA PRO A 232 -8.88 14.07 0.02
C PRO A 232 -7.38 14.37 -0.09
N GLY A 233 -7.02 15.43 -0.81
CA GLY A 233 -5.62 15.77 -1.03
C GLY A 233 -5.42 16.74 -2.18
N TYR A 234 -4.16 17.18 -2.33
CA TYR A 234 -3.71 17.93 -3.49
C TYR A 234 -2.92 17.02 -4.42
N PHE A 235 -3.25 17.07 -5.71
CA PHE A 235 -2.73 16.16 -6.72
C PHE A 235 -2.22 16.97 -7.92
N LYS A 236 -1.02 16.62 -8.40
CA LYS A 236 -0.50 17.10 -9.69
C LYS A 236 -0.81 16.06 -10.77
N ALA A 237 -1.96 16.21 -11.41
CA ALA A 237 -2.32 15.39 -12.56
C ALA A 237 -1.41 15.73 -13.76
N LYS A 238 -1.04 14.74 -14.56
CA LYS A 238 -0.11 14.89 -15.68
C LYS A 238 -0.67 14.23 -16.93
N LEU A 239 -0.72 14.97 -18.04
CA LEU A 239 -0.90 14.43 -19.37
C LEU A 239 0.49 14.14 -19.95
N MET A 240 0.67 12.96 -20.55
CA MET A 240 1.95 12.49 -21.07
C MET A 240 1.82 11.96 -22.50
N ALA A 241 2.83 12.21 -23.33
CA ALA A 241 3.03 11.57 -24.62
C ALA A 241 4.30 10.73 -24.54
N GLY A 242 4.16 9.40 -24.64
CA GLY A 242 5.24 8.46 -24.40
C GLY A 242 5.81 8.62 -22.98
N ALA A 243 7.09 8.99 -22.88
CA ALA A 243 7.76 9.28 -21.61
C ALA A 243 7.69 10.75 -21.16
N GLN A 244 7.24 11.68 -22.02
CA GLN A 244 7.29 13.12 -21.74
C GLN A 244 6.00 13.61 -21.09
N ILE A 245 6.12 14.40 -20.02
CA ILE A 245 5.00 15.16 -19.44
C ILE A 245 4.78 16.38 -20.34
N VAL A 246 3.61 16.45 -20.99
CA VAL A 246 3.25 17.55 -21.91
C VAL A 246 2.39 18.62 -21.23
N LYS A 247 1.64 18.26 -20.19
CA LYS A 247 0.92 19.19 -19.30
C LYS A 247 0.92 18.67 -17.87
N THR A 248 0.96 19.60 -16.92
CA THR A 248 0.64 19.36 -15.51
C THR A 248 -0.58 20.20 -15.15
N HIS A 249 -1.48 19.66 -14.34
CA HIS A 249 -2.68 20.33 -13.85
C HIS A 249 -2.86 20.03 -12.36
N ASP A 250 -2.93 21.09 -11.56
CA ASP A 250 -3.11 20.98 -10.11
C ASP A 250 -4.59 20.77 -9.76
N LEU A 251 -4.85 19.88 -8.81
CA LEU A 251 -6.20 19.42 -8.45
C LEU A 251 -6.31 19.27 -6.92
N LEU A 252 -7.12 20.12 -6.27
CA LEU A 252 -7.44 20.02 -4.85
C LEU A 252 -8.80 19.34 -4.63
N ILE A 253 -8.76 18.16 -4.01
CA ILE A 253 -9.93 17.45 -3.48
C ILE A 253 -10.04 17.81 -1.99
N THR A 254 -10.89 18.77 -1.68
CA THR A 254 -11.19 19.19 -0.31
C THR A 254 -12.10 18.18 0.40
N SER A 255 -12.03 18.11 1.72
CA SER A 255 -12.68 17.06 2.51
C SER A 255 -14.03 17.44 3.16
N GLY A 256 -14.38 18.73 3.24
CA GLY A 256 -15.58 19.19 3.94
C GLY A 256 -15.51 19.03 5.47
N GLY A 257 -14.30 19.03 6.03
CA GLY A 257 -14.02 18.68 7.43
C GLY A 257 -13.26 17.35 7.55
N TRP A 258 -13.42 16.65 8.66
CA TRP A 258 -12.70 15.41 8.89
C TRP A 258 -13.31 14.21 8.16
N VAL A 259 -12.44 13.43 7.53
CA VAL A 259 -12.75 12.11 6.97
C VAL A 259 -11.87 11.08 7.66
N ALA A 260 -12.47 10.10 8.33
CA ALA A 260 -11.76 8.90 8.79
C ALA A 260 -12.03 7.73 7.84
N LEU A 261 -10.98 6.99 7.50
CA LEU A 261 -11.07 5.80 6.65
C LEU A 261 -10.02 4.74 7.01
N SER A 262 -10.31 3.49 6.65
CA SER A 262 -9.35 2.39 6.67
C SER A 262 -8.94 2.03 5.25
N GLU A 263 -7.63 1.97 5.02
CA GLU A 263 -7.07 1.36 3.82
C GLU A 263 -6.87 -0.14 4.01
N GLY A 264 -7.03 -0.90 2.93
CA GLY A 264 -6.69 -2.31 2.83
C GLY A 264 -6.07 -2.60 1.47
N ASP A 265 -6.02 -3.87 1.08
CA ASP A 265 -5.41 -4.28 -0.20
C ASP A 265 -6.31 -3.96 -1.43
N ALA A 266 -7.56 -3.59 -1.19
CA ALA A 266 -8.50 -3.13 -2.21
C ALA A 266 -8.29 -1.64 -2.55
N PRO A 267 -8.49 -1.20 -3.80
CA PRO A 267 -8.29 0.19 -4.22
C PRO A 267 -9.35 1.17 -3.68
N VAL A 268 -10.39 0.68 -3.00
CA VAL A 268 -11.47 1.48 -2.40
C VAL A 268 -11.37 1.34 -0.88
N PRO A 269 -11.23 2.45 -0.13
CA PRO A 269 -11.15 2.43 1.33
C PRO A 269 -12.52 2.21 1.98
N VAL A 270 -12.51 1.81 3.25
CA VAL A 270 -13.71 1.77 4.11
C VAL A 270 -13.80 3.08 4.86
N TYR A 271 -14.82 3.90 4.61
CA TYR A 271 -15.05 5.15 5.35
C TYR A 271 -15.82 4.90 6.65
N PHE A 272 -15.44 5.59 7.72
CA PHE A 272 -16.22 5.60 8.96
C PHE A 272 -17.25 6.74 8.94
N LYS A 273 -18.43 6.51 9.55
CA LYS A 273 -19.43 7.57 9.73
C LYS A 273 -18.90 8.63 10.70
N LYS A 274 -19.14 9.91 10.41
CA LYS A 274 -18.62 11.05 11.20
C LYS A 274 -18.87 10.89 12.70
N ASP A 275 -20.12 10.70 13.11
CA ASP A 275 -20.53 10.60 14.52
C ASP A 275 -20.02 9.33 15.23
N ALA A 276 -19.49 8.36 14.49
CA ALA A 276 -18.86 7.18 15.05
C ALA A 276 -17.41 7.45 15.50
N PHE A 277 -16.66 8.27 14.75
CA PHE A 277 -15.26 8.58 15.04
C PHE A 277 -15.02 9.97 15.64
N GLN A 278 -15.93 10.93 15.47
CA GLN A 278 -15.81 12.29 15.98
C GLN A 278 -16.74 12.48 17.18
N LYS A 279 -16.14 12.72 18.37
CA LYS A 279 -16.85 13.01 19.62
C LYS A 279 -16.19 14.19 20.30
N ASP A 280 -16.95 15.27 20.50
CA ASP A 280 -16.44 16.56 20.99
C ASP A 280 -15.24 17.05 20.16
N SER A 281 -14.11 17.35 20.80
CA SER A 281 -12.84 17.74 20.18
C SER A 281 -11.88 16.57 19.92
N ILE A 282 -12.35 15.33 20.07
CA ILE A 282 -11.56 14.11 19.90
C ILE A 282 -12.04 13.36 18.66
N LEU A 283 -11.07 12.95 17.83
CA LEU A 283 -11.27 12.02 16.74
C LEU A 283 -10.62 10.70 17.14
N SER A 284 -11.36 9.60 17.07
CA SER A 284 -10.90 8.28 17.51
C SER A 284 -11.51 7.18 16.66
N VAL A 285 -10.68 6.21 16.27
CA VAL A 285 -11.14 4.90 15.80
C VAL A 285 -10.61 3.90 16.80
N ASP A 286 -11.50 3.37 17.62
CA ASP A 286 -11.22 2.43 18.70
C ASP A 286 -11.45 0.97 18.30
N VAL A 287 -11.09 0.02 19.17
CA VAL A 287 -11.28 -1.42 18.93
C VAL A 287 -12.75 -1.77 18.64
N PRO A 288 -13.76 -1.30 19.40
CA PRO A 288 -15.17 -1.51 19.07
C PRO A 288 -15.55 -1.04 17.65
N LEU A 289 -15.08 0.13 17.22
CA LEU A 289 -15.37 0.63 15.87
C LEU A 289 -14.66 -0.20 14.78
N LEU A 290 -13.45 -0.70 15.03
CA LEU A 290 -12.78 -1.65 14.14
C LEU A 290 -13.52 -2.98 14.04
N GLN A 291 -14.02 -3.52 15.15
CA GLN A 291 -14.80 -4.76 15.21
C GLN A 291 -16.12 -4.60 14.42
N GLN A 292 -16.87 -3.51 14.66
CA GLN A 292 -18.12 -3.20 13.96
C GLN A 292 -17.96 -3.11 12.44
N ASN A 293 -16.77 -2.75 11.94
CA ASN A 293 -16.46 -2.62 10.51
C ASN A 293 -15.67 -3.81 9.93
N PHE A 294 -15.53 -4.92 10.68
CA PHE A 294 -14.78 -6.12 10.28
C PHE A 294 -13.32 -5.81 9.90
N LEU A 295 -12.70 -4.89 10.65
CA LEU A 295 -11.32 -4.42 10.48
C LEU A 295 -10.35 -4.99 11.54
N TYR A 296 -10.87 -5.49 12.67
CA TYR A 296 -10.07 -5.90 13.83
C TYR A 296 -9.39 -7.28 13.65
N ASP A 297 -10.15 -8.32 13.30
CA ASP A 297 -9.68 -9.72 13.26
C ASP A 297 -8.92 -10.09 11.98
N ARG A 298 -8.21 -9.12 11.39
CA ARG A 298 -7.43 -9.30 10.15
C ARG A 298 -6.02 -9.78 10.45
N PRO A 299 -5.36 -10.52 9.52
CA PRO A 299 -3.96 -10.93 9.68
C PRO A 299 -2.98 -9.75 9.78
N THR A 300 -3.35 -8.61 9.19
CA THR A 300 -2.60 -7.35 9.26
C THR A 300 -3.42 -6.28 9.98
N PRO A 301 -2.82 -5.49 10.89
CA PRO A 301 -3.50 -4.40 11.58
C PRO A 301 -4.08 -3.38 10.59
N ALA A 302 -5.29 -2.89 10.87
CA ALA A 302 -5.98 -1.93 10.01
C ALA A 302 -5.17 -0.63 9.85
N LYS A 303 -5.06 -0.14 8.62
CA LYS A 303 -4.35 1.12 8.31
C LYS A 303 -5.35 2.27 8.35
N ILE A 304 -5.48 2.89 9.52
CA ILE A 304 -6.45 3.96 9.76
C ILE A 304 -5.86 5.31 9.35
N ARG A 305 -6.69 6.15 8.74
CA ARG A 305 -6.34 7.51 8.33
C ARG A 305 -7.40 8.49 8.80
N PHE A 306 -6.95 9.62 9.32
CA PHE A 306 -7.78 10.82 9.48
C PHE A 306 -7.23 11.87 8.52
N VAL A 307 -8.09 12.46 7.70
CA VAL A 307 -7.70 13.44 6.68
C VAL A 307 -8.60 14.67 6.78
N ASN A 308 -8.00 15.85 6.75
CA ASN A 308 -8.73 17.11 6.62
C ASN A 308 -7.95 18.05 5.68
N VAL A 309 -8.55 18.35 4.52
CA VAL A 309 -7.94 19.07 3.40
C VAL A 309 -8.87 20.19 2.96
N ARG A 310 -8.35 21.41 2.96
CA ARG A 310 -9.04 22.65 2.61
C ARG A 310 -8.04 23.67 2.08
N GLU A 311 -8.50 24.70 1.37
CA GLU A 311 -7.65 25.87 1.17
C GLU A 311 -7.33 26.50 2.54
N MET A 312 -6.09 26.95 2.73
CA MET A 312 -5.61 27.59 3.96
C MET A 312 -4.97 28.96 3.67
N ASP A 313 -5.43 29.59 2.59
CA ASP A 313 -5.08 30.94 2.13
C ASP A 313 -3.57 31.18 2.02
N SER A 314 -2.99 31.80 3.05
CA SER A 314 -1.61 32.30 3.10
C SER A 314 -0.67 31.46 3.98
N LEU A 315 -1.14 30.34 4.54
CA LEU A 315 -0.32 29.50 5.41
C LEU A 315 0.78 28.79 4.62
N GLN A 316 2.05 29.10 4.92
CA GLN A 316 3.22 28.52 4.25
C GLN A 316 3.95 27.50 5.14
N ASN A 317 4.64 26.55 4.51
CA ASN A 317 5.43 25.53 5.22
C ASN A 317 6.84 26.00 5.66
N ASP A 318 7.13 27.30 5.59
CA ASP A 318 8.37 27.92 6.06
C ASP A 318 8.18 28.95 7.18
N HIS A 319 6.95 29.32 7.51
CA HIS A 319 6.64 30.20 8.64
C HIS A 319 5.34 29.75 9.30
N PHE A 320 5.44 28.75 10.18
CA PHE A 320 4.27 28.19 10.87
C PHE A 320 4.66 27.46 12.15
N VAL A 321 3.68 27.35 13.05
CA VAL A 321 3.68 26.42 14.19
C VAL A 321 2.50 25.48 14.01
N PHE A 322 2.74 24.18 14.02
CA PHE A 322 1.72 23.12 14.06
C PHE A 322 1.75 22.43 15.42
N GLU A 323 0.58 22.21 16.00
CA GLU A 323 0.43 21.51 17.27
C GLU A 323 -0.71 20.49 17.21
N THR A 324 -0.52 19.35 17.85
CA THR A 324 -1.52 18.31 17.99
C THR A 324 -1.21 17.38 19.16
N MET A 325 -2.22 16.64 19.62
CA MET A 325 -2.11 15.56 20.60
C MET A 325 -2.49 14.24 19.93
N VAL A 326 -1.65 13.22 20.06
CA VAL A 326 -1.84 11.91 19.39
C VAL A 326 -1.78 10.77 20.40
N SER A 327 -2.56 9.71 20.17
CA SER A 327 -2.47 8.44 20.90
C SER A 327 -2.75 7.26 19.95
N ASN A 328 -2.06 6.14 20.16
CA ASN A 328 -2.28 4.85 19.51
C ASN A 328 -2.13 3.78 20.62
N PRO A 329 -3.20 3.50 21.38
CA PRO A 329 -3.10 2.59 22.52
C PRO A 329 -3.00 1.13 22.07
N LYS A 330 -2.18 0.36 22.78
CA LYS A 330 -1.98 -1.08 22.54
C LYS A 330 -3.25 -1.88 22.76
N ASN A 331 -3.34 -2.96 21.99
CA ASN A 331 -4.30 -4.04 22.12
C ASN A 331 -3.69 -5.29 21.47
N ASP A 332 -4.33 -6.44 21.67
CA ASP A 332 -3.86 -7.76 21.25
C ASP A 332 -3.67 -7.94 19.73
N LYS A 333 -4.15 -6.98 18.92
CA LYS A 333 -4.06 -6.96 17.45
C LYS A 333 -3.33 -5.73 16.90
N SER A 334 -2.71 -4.92 17.75
CA SER A 334 -1.84 -3.81 17.30
C SER A 334 -0.59 -4.34 16.59
N ALA A 335 -0.09 -3.59 15.60
CA ALA A 335 1.25 -3.84 15.08
C ALA A 335 2.25 -3.66 16.22
N ALA A 336 3.26 -4.54 16.37
CA ALA A 336 4.24 -4.45 17.47
C ALA A 336 4.91 -3.06 17.57
N CYS A 337 5.05 -2.37 16.44
CA CYS A 337 5.63 -1.04 16.34
C CYS A 337 4.64 0.13 16.16
N GLN A 338 3.32 -0.12 16.20
CA GLN A 338 2.25 0.90 16.30
C GLN A 338 2.53 2.21 15.54
N ARG A 339 2.97 2.08 14.28
CA ARG A 339 3.55 3.22 13.57
C ARG A 339 2.47 4.28 13.34
N VAL A 340 2.80 5.50 13.74
CA VAL A 340 2.01 6.68 13.47
C VAL A 340 2.80 7.57 12.50
N GLU A 341 2.12 8.12 11.50
CA GLU A 341 2.68 9.18 10.66
C GLU A 341 1.75 10.39 10.70
N VAL A 342 2.30 11.56 11.03
CA VAL A 342 1.61 12.86 10.94
C VAL A 342 2.14 13.57 9.70
N LEU A 343 1.24 13.86 8.75
CA LEU A 343 1.56 14.44 7.46
C LEU A 343 0.95 15.85 7.37
N LEU A 344 1.80 16.87 7.24
CA LEU A 344 1.38 18.22 6.87
C LEU A 344 1.44 18.30 5.34
N LEU A 345 0.27 18.41 4.71
CA LEU A 345 0.12 18.31 3.26
C LEU A 345 0.32 19.70 2.66
N CYS A 346 1.27 19.84 1.74
CA CYS A 346 1.54 21.09 1.02
C CYS A 346 1.21 20.91 -0.47
N LYS A 347 1.14 22.02 -1.23
CA LYS A 347 0.86 21.96 -2.69
C LYS A 347 1.96 21.15 -3.44
N ASP A 348 3.23 21.45 -3.17
CA ASP A 348 4.36 20.87 -3.91
C ASP A 348 5.29 20.03 -3.03
N ASP A 349 4.90 19.77 -1.77
CA ASP A 349 5.72 19.06 -0.79
C ASP A 349 4.87 18.39 0.31
N VAL A 350 5.52 17.70 1.23
CA VAL A 350 4.89 17.14 2.44
C VAL A 350 5.87 17.18 3.61
N ILE A 351 5.38 17.38 4.83
CA ILE A 351 6.17 17.15 6.04
C ILE A 351 5.62 15.90 6.71
N MET A 352 6.41 14.83 6.75
CA MET A 352 6.05 13.52 7.27
C MET A 352 6.81 13.25 8.57
N VAL A 353 6.10 13.31 9.70
CA VAL A 353 6.65 13.08 11.04
C VAL A 353 6.29 11.67 11.52
N PRO A 354 7.27 10.79 11.76
CA PRO A 354 7.02 9.49 12.36
C PRO A 354 6.85 9.62 13.88
N LEU A 355 6.01 8.77 14.48
CA LEU A 355 6.01 8.47 15.91
C LEU A 355 5.84 6.95 16.09
N CYS A 356 6.51 6.38 17.09
CA CYS A 356 6.42 4.95 17.40
C CYS A 356 6.72 4.67 18.88
N PRO A 357 6.44 3.45 19.39
CA PRO A 357 6.97 2.98 20.66
C PRO A 357 8.51 3.00 20.65
N LYS A 358 9.14 3.35 21.78
CA LYS A 358 10.60 3.49 21.91
C LYS A 358 11.43 2.31 21.36
N GLY A 359 10.95 1.07 21.46
CA GLY A 359 11.64 -0.12 20.95
C GLY A 359 11.69 -0.23 19.42
N CYS A 360 10.99 0.63 18.68
CA CYS A 360 10.81 0.54 17.23
C CYS A 360 11.44 1.70 16.43
N VAL A 361 12.27 2.51 17.07
CA VAL A 361 12.92 3.68 16.44
C VAL A 361 13.91 3.31 15.33
N GLY A 362 14.25 2.03 15.15
CA GLY A 362 15.23 1.54 14.16
C GLY A 362 14.79 1.57 12.69
N ASP A 363 13.50 1.79 12.40
CA ASP A 363 12.98 1.86 11.02
C ASP A 363 12.11 3.12 10.79
N LEU A 364 12.58 4.28 11.25
CA LEU A 364 11.90 5.55 11.01
C LEU A 364 12.45 6.25 9.77
N GLN A 365 11.57 7.06 9.19
CA GLN A 365 11.86 8.01 8.12
C GLN A 365 11.14 9.31 8.48
N LEU A 366 11.91 10.38 8.61
CA LEU A 366 11.42 11.75 8.73
C LEU A 366 11.68 12.45 7.41
N TYR A 367 10.70 13.20 6.91
CA TYR A 367 10.86 13.98 5.68
C TYR A 367 10.17 15.34 5.82
N GLY A 368 10.78 16.38 5.27
CA GLY A 368 10.18 17.70 5.17
C GLY A 368 10.96 18.60 4.22
N ARG A 369 10.24 19.25 3.30
CA ARG A 369 10.76 20.31 2.42
C ARG A 369 12.05 19.94 1.67
N GLY A 370 12.05 18.75 1.07
CA GLY A 370 13.17 18.21 0.28
C GLY A 370 14.26 17.52 1.08
N SER A 371 14.23 17.60 2.41
CA SER A 371 15.16 16.87 3.29
C SER A 371 14.51 15.63 3.87
N GLY A 372 15.15 14.48 3.65
CA GLY A 372 14.74 13.19 4.19
C GLY A 372 15.88 12.56 5.00
N VAL A 373 15.54 11.97 6.13
CA VAL A 373 16.48 11.28 7.03
C VAL A 373 15.87 9.98 7.53
N SER A 374 16.69 8.96 7.73
CA SER A 374 16.27 7.64 8.20
C SER A 374 17.12 7.18 9.39
N SER A 375 16.53 6.37 10.27
CA SER A 375 17.21 5.77 11.43
C SER A 375 18.43 4.91 11.11
N LYS A 376 18.65 4.58 9.83
CA LYS A 376 19.84 3.88 9.34
C LYS A 376 21.09 4.76 9.35
N ASP A 377 20.89 6.07 9.18
CA ASP A 377 21.95 7.05 8.91
C ASP A 377 21.97 8.21 9.93
N ALA A 378 20.97 8.31 10.81
CA ALA A 378 20.90 9.32 11.87
C ALA A 378 20.11 8.83 13.11
N ASP A 379 20.32 9.48 14.25
CA ASP A 379 19.54 9.21 15.46
C ASP A 379 18.16 9.88 15.40
N LEU A 380 17.12 9.06 15.24
CA LEU A 380 15.70 9.46 15.28
C LEU A 380 15.00 9.01 16.58
N SER A 381 15.75 8.69 17.64
CA SER A 381 15.21 8.19 18.91
C SER A 381 14.27 9.17 19.62
N GLY A 382 14.40 10.48 19.35
CA GLY A 382 13.49 11.53 19.83
C GLY A 382 12.02 11.35 19.43
N PHE A 383 11.75 10.60 18.36
CA PHE A 383 10.39 10.23 17.93
C PHE A 383 9.83 8.97 18.62
N GLY A 384 10.67 8.28 19.41
CA GLY A 384 10.30 7.14 20.25
C GLY A 384 9.56 7.60 21.51
N CYS A 385 8.26 7.36 21.56
CA CYS A 385 7.38 7.83 22.62
C CYS A 385 6.55 6.70 23.24
N ASP A 386 5.72 7.04 24.23
CA ASP A 386 4.69 6.16 24.77
C ASP A 386 3.33 6.59 24.21
N LEU A 387 2.80 5.82 23.26
CA LEU A 387 1.57 6.11 22.53
C LEU A 387 0.30 5.58 23.24
N ASP A 388 0.47 4.82 24.32
CA ASP A 388 -0.64 4.44 25.22
C ASP A 388 -1.19 5.68 25.96
N ASN A 389 -0.37 6.73 26.06
CA ASN A 389 -0.72 8.05 26.58
C ASN A 389 -0.87 9.10 25.47
N TRP A 390 -1.42 10.28 25.81
CA TRP A 390 -1.50 11.41 24.89
C TRP A 390 -0.12 12.07 24.71
N VAL A 391 0.43 11.99 23.50
CA VAL A 391 1.70 12.59 23.11
C VAL A 391 1.45 13.92 22.40
N PRO A 392 1.85 15.07 22.98
CA PRO A 392 1.95 16.32 22.23
C PRO A 392 3.08 16.25 21.20
N LEU A 393 2.72 16.55 19.95
CA LEU A 393 3.63 16.82 18.85
C LEU A 393 3.54 18.31 18.48
N ARG A 394 4.68 18.97 18.37
CA ARG A 394 4.83 20.30 17.77
C ARG A 394 5.79 20.24 16.60
N VAL A 395 5.50 20.97 15.53
CA VAL A 395 6.38 21.18 14.39
C VAL A 395 6.43 22.68 14.10
N GLU A 396 7.61 23.22 13.85
CA GLU A 396 7.79 24.64 13.55
C GLU A 396 8.64 24.79 12.29
N GLY A 397 8.16 25.59 11.35
CA GLY A 397 8.91 26.03 10.18
C GLY A 397 9.30 27.48 10.34
N ASN A 398 10.61 27.75 10.18
CA ASN A 398 11.15 29.11 10.20
C ASN A 398 12.23 29.25 9.10
N GLY A 399 11.86 29.88 7.99
CA GLY A 399 12.68 30.13 6.81
C GLY A 399 13.17 28.83 6.14
N ARG A 400 14.36 28.37 6.54
CA ARG A 400 14.98 27.14 6.02
C ARG A 400 15.09 26.02 7.04
N GLN A 401 14.65 26.22 8.28
CA GLN A 401 14.69 25.21 9.32
C GLN A 401 13.30 24.62 9.54
N LEU A 402 13.22 23.31 9.71
CA LEU A 402 12.08 22.63 10.34
C LEU A 402 12.54 22.02 11.66
N GLN A 403 11.86 22.33 12.75
CA GLN A 403 12.12 21.79 14.08
C GLN A 403 10.93 20.92 14.53
N PHE A 404 11.21 19.82 15.22
CA PHE A 404 10.22 18.83 15.64
C PHE A 404 10.35 18.59 17.14
N TRP A 405 9.26 18.71 17.90
CA TRP A 405 9.24 18.42 19.34
C TRP A 405 8.20 17.37 19.70
N VAL A 406 8.62 16.42 20.52
CA VAL A 406 7.78 15.34 21.06
C VAL A 406 7.84 15.42 22.58
N ASN A 407 6.69 15.44 23.27
CA ASN A 407 6.64 15.63 24.72
C ASN A 407 7.37 16.91 25.21
N GLY A 408 7.33 17.98 24.42
CA GLY A 408 7.99 19.26 24.71
C GLY A 408 9.52 19.25 24.58
N LYS A 409 10.13 18.14 24.15
CA LYS A 409 11.57 18.03 23.90
C LYS A 409 11.85 18.06 22.41
N LEU A 410 12.88 18.80 22.00
CA LEU A 410 13.35 18.80 20.62
C LEU A 410 13.79 17.38 20.25
N ALA A 411 13.16 16.82 19.23
CA ALA A 411 13.38 15.46 18.75
C ALA A 411 14.34 15.43 17.55
N TYR A 412 14.24 16.41 16.64
CA TYR A 412 15.12 16.55 15.49
C TYR A 412 14.99 17.94 14.84
N GLU A 413 15.92 18.29 13.95
CA GLU A 413 15.90 19.48 13.09
C GLU A 413 16.30 19.14 11.65
N LEU A 414 15.69 19.80 10.66
CA LEU A 414 16.04 19.66 9.25
C LEU A 414 16.37 21.02 8.62
N ASP A 415 17.55 21.10 7.99
CA ASP A 415 17.84 22.12 6.99
C ASP A 415 17.12 21.80 5.68
N CYS A 416 16.30 22.73 5.20
CA CYS A 416 15.40 22.52 4.07
C CYS A 416 15.97 23.16 2.78
N PRO A 417 16.19 22.38 1.70
CA PRO A 417 16.60 22.90 0.40
C PRO A 417 15.44 23.39 -0.47
N ASN A 418 14.22 22.87 -0.31
CA ASN A 418 13.11 23.25 -1.17
C ASN A 418 12.56 24.64 -0.85
N ALA A 419 12.09 25.32 -1.90
CA ALA A 419 11.31 26.55 -1.77
C ALA A 419 10.05 26.31 -0.92
N PRO A 420 9.52 27.35 -0.24
CA PRO A 420 8.27 27.24 0.50
C PRO A 420 7.09 26.84 -0.39
N ALA A 421 6.13 26.12 0.19
CA ALA A 421 4.88 25.77 -0.45
C ALA A 421 3.71 25.90 0.53
N GLY A 422 2.56 26.34 0.01
CA GLY A 422 1.36 26.54 0.82
C GLY A 422 0.85 25.22 1.40
N ILE A 423 0.49 25.24 2.69
CA ILE A 423 -0.15 24.12 3.38
C ILE A 423 -1.63 24.06 2.92
N ILE A 424 -2.13 22.85 2.68
CA ILE A 424 -3.51 22.59 2.20
C ILE A 424 -4.28 21.61 3.10
N GLY A 425 -3.75 21.36 4.29
CA GLY A 425 -4.34 20.50 5.29
C GLY A 425 -3.36 19.45 5.79
N LEU A 426 -3.91 18.34 6.27
CA LEU A 426 -3.16 17.37 7.04
C LEU A 426 -3.79 15.98 7.02
N GLN A 427 -2.95 14.99 7.29
CA GLN A 427 -3.34 13.60 7.38
C GLN A 427 -2.60 12.92 8.53
N TYR A 428 -3.30 12.07 9.28
CA TYR A 428 -2.71 11.10 10.19
C TYR A 428 -2.81 9.70 9.59
N ARG A 429 -1.85 8.84 9.91
CA ARG A 429 -1.86 7.41 9.61
C ARG A 429 -1.57 6.65 10.89
N PHE A 430 -2.32 5.59 11.14
CA PHE A 430 -2.19 4.71 12.30
C PHE A 430 -2.22 3.26 11.86
N PHE A 431 -1.40 2.41 12.50
CA PHE A 431 -1.47 0.97 12.35
C PHE A 431 -2.20 0.40 13.58
N GLY A 432 -3.49 0.07 13.41
CA GLY A 432 -4.42 -0.22 14.50
C GLY A 432 -5.26 1.00 14.92
N PRO A 433 -5.88 0.96 16.11
CA PRO A 433 -6.64 2.09 16.68
C PRO A 433 -5.82 3.37 16.76
N GLY A 434 -6.47 4.53 16.68
CA GLY A 434 -5.78 5.81 16.77
C GLY A 434 -6.71 6.93 17.14
N ALA A 435 -6.19 7.88 17.93
CA ALA A 435 -6.93 9.05 18.35
C ALA A 435 -6.08 10.33 18.26
N ILE A 436 -6.74 11.44 17.93
CA ILE A 436 -6.15 12.78 17.82
C ILE A 436 -7.07 13.82 18.44
N LYS A 437 -6.49 14.91 18.96
CA LYS A 437 -7.21 16.09 19.45
C LYS A 437 -6.34 17.34 19.42
N ASN A 438 -6.95 18.50 19.62
CA ASN A 438 -6.28 19.80 19.74
C ASN A 438 -5.37 20.14 18.53
N THR A 439 -5.76 19.73 17.32
CA THR A 439 -4.99 19.98 16.09
C THR A 439 -5.18 21.43 15.61
N ARG A 440 -4.07 22.17 15.48
CA ARG A 440 -4.08 23.55 14.97
C ARG A 440 -2.78 23.91 14.23
N PHE A 441 -2.90 24.84 13.29
CA PHE A 441 -1.77 25.65 12.83
C PHE A 441 -1.88 27.06 13.39
N ILE A 442 -0.74 27.70 13.60
CA ILE A 442 -0.58 29.09 14.03
C ILE A 442 0.45 29.72 13.10
N GLN A 443 0.16 30.90 12.57
CA GLN A 443 1.12 31.75 11.86
C GLN A 443 0.81 33.18 12.24
N ASP A 444 1.78 33.87 12.84
CA ASP A 444 1.57 35.17 13.48
C ASP A 444 0.37 35.08 14.45
N ASP A 445 -0.59 36.01 14.38
CA ASP A 445 -1.82 35.98 15.18
C ASP A 445 -2.95 35.09 14.60
N LYS A 446 -2.74 34.44 13.45
CA LYS A 446 -3.76 33.61 12.79
C LYS A 446 -3.70 32.16 13.27
N ILE A 447 -4.87 31.60 13.58
CA ILE A 447 -5.02 30.20 14.03
C ILE A 447 -5.99 29.46 13.09
N TRP A 448 -5.53 28.34 12.53
CA TRP A 448 -6.37 27.40 11.79
C TRP A 448 -6.60 26.16 12.65
N SER A 449 -7.68 26.17 13.43
CA SER A 449 -8.14 25.00 14.19
C SER A 449 -8.88 24.00 13.31
N PHE A 450 -8.81 22.71 13.67
CA PHE A 450 -9.39 21.59 12.93
C PHE A 450 -10.36 20.77 13.79
#